data_AF-A0A3T0D4L2-F1
#
_entry.id   AF-A0A3T0D4L2-F1
#
_cell.length_a   1.000
_cell.length_b   1.000
_cell.length_c   1.000
_cell.angle_alpha   90.00
_cell.angle_beta   90.00
_cell.angle_gamma   90.00
#
_symmetry.space_group_name_H-M   'P 1'
#
loop_
_entity.id
_entity.type
_entity.pdbx_description
1 polymer ?
#
loop_
_entity_poly.entity_id
_entity_poly.type
_entity_poly.pdbx_seq_one_letter_code
_entity_poly.pdbx_strand_id
1 'polypeptide(L)'
;MRKGILRLTSMIAVILVLVGVFCTGTLANVADDLRAQQVTNITQNYGNEILGSSDSSSEIREIQTNKGEEKILGNTLPNYVILNWVATEDSIIFDITNLGIDSVDLVYGTIDTGNMKKSFQFSNVGIGKNKYTVSGVPLLTCEEKIKITWYAKDGGETFGSATSTGSRQIPQSLLNLWGQGSFGSRTKCLDYHFGQHGREVSASNICEYVRMADKVRQDIIKQKLKPVKPVDGETPNVYRFEYGIYYLHAVCVNYVPSGDLISFGKNYRYLNYQKEN
;
A
#
# COMPACT_ATOMS: atom_id res chain seq x y z
N MET A 1 59.81 -19.52 15.86
CA MET A 1 59.17 -18.20 16.07
C MET A 1 57.97 -18.07 15.13
N ARG A 2 56.79 -17.91 15.73
CA ARG A 2 55.53 -17.27 15.27
C ARG A 2 55.14 -17.28 13.79
N LYS A 3 53.94 -17.88 13.58
CA LYS A 3 52.72 -17.36 12.90
C LYS A 3 52.82 -17.14 11.39
N GLY A 4 51.85 -17.53 10.57
CA GLY A 4 50.46 -17.90 10.82
C GLY A 4 49.67 -17.51 9.57
N ILE A 5 48.94 -18.49 9.04
CA ILE A 5 48.05 -18.44 7.88
C ILE A 5 47.04 -17.29 8.02
N LEU A 6 46.84 -16.50 6.97
CA LEU A 6 45.61 -15.73 6.78
C LEU A 6 45.17 -15.82 5.31
N ARG A 7 44.24 -16.75 5.03
CA ARG A 7 43.38 -16.69 3.85
C ARG A 7 42.25 -15.72 4.17
N LEU A 8 42.24 -14.57 3.52
CA LEU A 8 41.16 -13.60 3.62
C LEU A 8 40.09 -13.97 2.58
N THR A 9 39.21 -14.90 2.92
CA THR A 9 37.97 -15.09 2.16
C THR A 9 37.00 -13.96 2.52
N SER A 10 36.64 -13.22 1.48
CA SER A 10 35.63 -12.18 1.43
C SER A 10 34.37 -12.55 2.25
N MET A 11 34.22 -11.95 3.43
CA MET A 11 32.95 -11.92 4.17
C MET A 11 32.41 -10.49 4.12
N ILE A 12 31.26 -10.42 3.48
CA ILE A 12 30.24 -9.37 3.50
C ILE A 12 30.31 -8.57 4.81
N ALA A 13 30.71 -7.31 4.69
CA ALA A 13 30.57 -6.32 5.74
C ALA A 13 29.08 -6.04 5.95
N VAL A 14 28.46 -6.75 6.89
CA VAL A 14 27.19 -6.34 7.48
C VAL A 14 27.51 -5.16 8.39
N ILE A 15 27.10 -3.97 7.95
CA ILE A 15 27.20 -2.73 8.71
C ILE A 15 26.38 -2.89 9.99
N LEU A 16 27.08 -2.91 11.12
CA LEU A 16 26.55 -2.72 12.47
C LEU A 16 26.08 -1.26 12.59
N VAL A 17 24.79 -1.01 12.40
CA VAL A 17 24.15 0.20 12.91
C VAL A 17 23.83 -0.04 14.38
N LEU A 18 24.75 0.39 15.24
CA LEU A 18 24.52 0.61 16.68
C LEU A 18 23.53 1.77 16.83
N VAL A 19 22.24 1.46 16.98
CA VAL A 19 21.29 2.35 17.66
C VAL A 19 20.98 1.69 19.00
N GLY A 20 21.41 2.36 20.07
CA GLY A 20 21.20 1.90 21.44
C GLY A 20 19.71 1.77 21.75
N VAL A 21 19.27 0.55 22.03
CA VAL A 21 18.07 0.27 22.80
C VAL A 21 18.48 -0.74 23.86
N PHE A 22 18.26 -0.35 25.12
CA PHE A 22 18.54 -1.12 26.32
C PHE A 22 17.92 -2.52 26.21
N CYS A 23 18.77 -3.55 26.35
CA CYS A 23 18.34 -4.94 26.44
C CYS A 23 17.70 -5.22 27.80
N THR A 24 16.41 -5.56 27.79
CA THR A 24 15.85 -6.55 28.73
C THR A 24 15.23 -7.75 27.99
N GLY A 25 15.37 -7.82 26.66
CA GLY A 25 14.92 -8.97 25.88
C GLY A 25 15.91 -10.13 25.94
N THR A 26 15.40 -11.34 26.22
CA THR A 26 16.16 -12.58 26.01
C THR A 26 16.61 -12.68 24.55
N LEU A 27 17.69 -13.43 24.25
CA LEU A 27 18.23 -13.58 22.88
C LEU A 27 17.19 -14.07 21.85
N ALA A 28 16.16 -14.79 22.30
CA ALA A 28 15.04 -15.22 21.46
C ALA A 28 14.18 -14.04 20.96
N ASN A 29 13.95 -13.03 21.81
CA ASN A 29 13.15 -11.85 21.46
C ASN A 29 13.85 -10.99 20.40
N VAL A 30 15.18 -10.85 20.48
CA VAL A 30 15.97 -10.10 19.50
C VAL A 30 15.92 -10.77 18.12
N ALA A 31 15.96 -12.10 18.06
CA ALA A 31 15.89 -12.84 16.80
C ALA A 31 14.52 -12.71 16.12
N ASP A 32 13.43 -12.69 16.90
CA ASP A 32 12.08 -12.56 16.36
C ASP A 32 11.75 -11.12 15.93
N ASP A 33 12.22 -10.11 16.67
CA ASP A 33 12.12 -8.70 16.25
C ASP A 33 12.91 -8.44 14.95
N LEU A 34 14.11 -9.03 14.83
CA LEU A 34 14.91 -8.93 13.61
C LEU A 34 14.20 -9.58 12.41
N ARG A 35 13.55 -10.74 12.61
CA ARG A 35 12.75 -11.41 11.57
C ARG A 35 11.55 -10.56 11.16
N ALA A 36 10.84 -9.95 12.11
CA ALA A 36 9.73 -9.06 11.81
C ALA A 36 10.17 -7.86 10.97
N GLN A 37 11.27 -7.19 11.36
CA GLN A 37 11.83 -6.09 10.58
C GLN A 37 12.27 -6.51 9.18
N GLN A 38 12.86 -7.70 9.02
CA GLN A 38 13.26 -8.22 7.71
C GLN A 38 12.07 -8.48 6.79
N VAL A 39 10.96 -9.03 7.32
CA VAL A 39 9.74 -9.26 6.54
C VAL A 39 9.17 -7.93 6.06
N THR A 40 9.02 -6.94 6.95
CA THR A 40 8.51 -5.60 6.61
C THR A 40 9.38 -4.87 5.57
N ASN A 41 10.70 -4.85 5.75
CA ASN A 41 11.60 -4.07 4.87
C ASN A 41 11.63 -4.58 3.41
N ILE A 42 11.46 -5.89 3.18
CA ILE A 42 11.52 -6.46 1.82
C ILE A 42 10.21 -6.21 1.05
N THR A 43 9.08 -6.07 1.75
CA THR A 43 7.75 -5.99 1.13
C THR A 43 7.34 -4.58 0.71
N GLN A 44 8.07 -3.54 1.13
CA GLN A 44 7.75 -2.13 0.85
C GLN A 44 8.17 -1.62 -0.55
N ASN A 45 8.97 -2.38 -1.30
CA ASN A 45 9.60 -1.90 -2.55
C ASN A 45 8.71 -1.91 -3.81
N TYR A 46 7.39 -2.01 -3.68
CA TYR A 46 6.45 -2.15 -4.82
C TYR A 46 5.52 -0.95 -5.06
N GLY A 47 5.70 0.17 -4.34
CA GLY A 47 4.77 1.33 -4.35
C GLY A 47 4.55 2.06 -5.68
N ASN A 48 5.21 1.65 -6.77
CA ASN A 48 5.13 2.31 -8.08
C ASN A 48 4.28 1.55 -9.12
N GLU A 49 3.78 0.35 -8.81
CA GLU A 49 2.90 -0.38 -9.73
C GLU A 49 1.56 0.37 -9.88
N ILE A 50 1.10 0.56 -11.12
CA ILE A 50 -0.19 1.20 -11.40
C ILE A 50 -1.29 0.14 -11.25
N LEU A 51 -2.20 0.36 -10.30
CA LEU A 51 -3.29 -0.54 -9.92
C LEU A 51 -4.66 -0.06 -10.37
N GLY A 52 -4.75 1.16 -10.88
CA GLY A 52 -6.00 1.80 -11.25
C GLY A 52 -5.82 3.19 -11.84
N SER A 53 -6.91 3.75 -12.33
CA SER A 53 -6.93 5.06 -12.97
C SER A 53 -8.31 5.71 -12.89
N SER A 54 -8.37 6.98 -13.26
CA SER A 54 -9.62 7.66 -13.57
C SER A 54 -10.39 6.95 -14.68
N ASP A 55 -11.72 6.89 -14.57
CA ASP A 55 -12.64 6.40 -15.62
C ASP A 55 -12.56 7.28 -16.87
N SER A 56 -12.37 8.58 -16.65
CA SER A 56 -12.22 9.59 -17.69
C SER A 56 -11.50 10.83 -17.14
N SER A 57 -10.99 11.66 -18.06
CA SER A 57 -10.47 12.97 -17.72
C SER A 57 -11.58 13.86 -17.19
N SER A 58 -11.30 14.61 -16.13
CA SER A 58 -12.18 15.69 -15.65
C SER A 58 -11.61 17.04 -16.03
N GLU A 59 -12.46 18.03 -16.28
CA GLU A 59 -12.04 19.36 -16.71
C GLU A 59 -12.70 20.49 -15.93
N ILE A 60 -11.94 21.57 -15.77
CA ILE A 60 -12.43 22.87 -15.32
C ILE A 60 -12.06 23.90 -16.37
N ARG A 61 -13.06 24.65 -16.84
CA ARG A 61 -12.89 25.79 -17.73
C ARG A 61 -13.42 27.02 -17.03
N GLU A 62 -12.65 28.09 -17.03
CA GLU A 62 -13.16 29.40 -16.65
C GLU A 62 -14.17 29.86 -17.71
N ILE A 63 -15.42 30.08 -17.30
CA ILE A 63 -16.45 30.65 -18.16
C ILE A 63 -16.53 32.14 -17.85
N GLN A 64 -15.95 32.98 -18.71
CA GLN A 64 -16.16 34.42 -18.60
C GLN A 64 -17.61 34.73 -19.00
N THR A 65 -18.46 35.02 -18.00
CA THR A 65 -19.80 35.57 -18.26
C THR A 65 -19.74 37.08 -18.14
N ASN A 66 -19.84 37.77 -19.28
CA ASN A 66 -20.05 39.21 -19.27
C ASN A 66 -21.47 39.48 -18.72
N LYS A 67 -21.58 40.23 -17.62
CA LYS A 67 -22.87 40.80 -17.19
C LYS A 67 -23.40 41.69 -18.31
N GLY A 68 -24.32 41.17 -19.12
CA GLY A 68 -25.28 41.97 -19.87
C GLY A 68 -25.12 42.07 -21.40
N GLU A 69 -24.05 41.61 -22.03
CA GLU A 69 -23.95 41.59 -23.50
C GLU A 69 -23.01 40.46 -23.96
N GLU A 70 -23.47 39.61 -24.88
CA GLU A 70 -22.61 38.71 -25.67
C GLU A 70 -21.68 39.53 -26.56
N LYS A 71 -20.60 40.04 -25.98
CA LYS A 71 -19.38 40.41 -26.72
C LYS A 71 -18.31 39.40 -26.35
N ILE A 72 -17.94 38.58 -27.32
CA ILE A 72 -16.71 37.79 -27.28
C ILE A 72 -15.57 38.82 -27.27
N LEU A 73 -15.04 39.15 -26.09
CA LEU A 73 -13.83 39.95 -25.99
C LEU A 73 -12.68 39.11 -26.55
N GLY A 74 -12.06 39.57 -27.63
CA GLY A 74 -10.87 38.92 -28.17
C GLY A 74 -9.72 38.93 -27.17
N ASN A 75 -9.02 37.80 -27.09
CA ASN A 75 -7.66 37.62 -26.57
C ASN A 75 -7.38 37.44 -25.06
N THR A 76 -8.31 36.93 -24.27
CA THR A 76 -7.93 36.14 -23.07
C THR A 76 -8.47 34.74 -23.23
N LEU A 77 -7.61 33.77 -23.57
CA LEU A 77 -8.00 32.37 -23.54
C LEU A 77 -8.35 32.02 -22.08
N PRO A 78 -9.55 31.50 -21.79
CA PRO A 78 -9.93 31.16 -20.43
C PRO A 78 -8.99 30.11 -19.84
N ASN A 79 -8.74 30.18 -18.53
CA ASN A 79 -8.03 29.13 -17.82
C ASN A 79 -8.73 27.78 -18.05
N TYR A 80 -7.99 26.82 -18.58
CA TYR A 80 -8.51 25.49 -18.90
C TYR A 80 -7.58 24.42 -18.36
N VAL A 81 -8.06 23.67 -17.36
CA VAL A 81 -7.31 22.63 -16.68
C VAL A 81 -8.00 21.29 -16.88
N ILE A 82 -7.23 20.30 -17.31
CA ILE A 82 -7.64 18.89 -17.43
C ILE A 82 -6.90 18.09 -16.38
N LEU A 83 -7.61 17.24 -15.64
CA LEU A 83 -7.04 16.36 -14.62
C LEU A 83 -7.33 14.90 -14.98
N ASN A 84 -6.26 14.12 -15.11
CA ASN A 84 -6.26 12.67 -15.09
C ASN A 84 -5.49 12.18 -13.87
N TRP A 85 -5.67 10.91 -13.51
CA TRP A 85 -4.86 10.30 -12.47
C TRP A 85 -4.74 8.79 -12.63
N VAL A 86 -3.65 8.27 -12.08
CA VAL A 86 -3.42 6.85 -11.85
C VAL A 86 -3.17 6.60 -10.37
N ALA A 87 -3.46 5.39 -9.89
CA ALA A 87 -3.31 5.02 -8.49
C ALA A 87 -2.37 3.84 -8.34
N THR A 88 -1.55 3.86 -7.29
CA THR A 88 -0.65 2.77 -6.90
C THR A 88 -1.16 2.06 -5.66
N GLU A 89 -0.31 1.32 -4.94
CA GLU A 89 -0.66 0.73 -3.64
C GLU A 89 -0.76 1.76 -2.51
N ASP A 90 -0.10 2.92 -2.63
CA ASP A 90 0.04 3.89 -1.56
C ASP A 90 -0.13 5.36 -1.96
N SER A 91 -0.31 5.62 -3.26
CA SER A 91 -0.26 6.97 -3.82
C SER A 91 -1.29 7.16 -4.94
N ILE A 92 -1.66 8.42 -5.17
CA ILE A 92 -2.32 8.87 -6.39
C ILE A 92 -1.35 9.77 -7.15
N ILE A 93 -1.16 9.48 -8.43
CA ILE A 93 -0.33 10.28 -9.34
C ILE A 93 -1.28 11.04 -10.27
N PHE A 94 -1.25 12.35 -10.16
CA PHE A 94 -2.03 13.27 -10.98
C PHE A 94 -1.26 13.65 -12.24
N ASP A 95 -1.94 13.59 -13.38
CA ASP A 95 -1.50 14.14 -14.65
C ASP A 95 -2.42 15.32 -15.01
N ILE A 96 -1.95 16.53 -14.72
CA ILE A 96 -2.69 17.77 -14.92
C ILE A 96 -2.18 18.47 -16.18
N THR A 97 -3.07 18.76 -17.12
CA THR A 97 -2.75 19.57 -18.30
C THR A 97 -3.39 20.94 -18.17
N ASN A 98 -2.58 21.98 -18.05
CA ASN A 98 -3.02 23.37 -18.13
C ASN A 98 -2.89 23.83 -19.59
N LEU A 99 -4.01 24.19 -20.20
CA LEU A 99 -4.11 24.68 -21.59
C LEU A 99 -4.30 26.20 -21.66
N GLY A 100 -4.19 26.90 -20.53
CA GLY A 100 -4.13 28.36 -20.46
C GLY A 100 -2.84 28.94 -21.03
N ILE A 101 -2.74 30.27 -21.02
CA ILE A 101 -1.57 31.02 -21.52
C ILE A 101 -0.56 31.36 -20.41
N ASP A 102 -0.91 31.08 -19.16
CA ASP A 102 -0.13 31.28 -17.94
C ASP A 102 -0.39 30.14 -16.93
N SER A 103 0.32 30.22 -15.80
CA SER A 103 0.20 29.24 -14.72
C SER A 103 -1.08 29.44 -13.93
N VAL A 104 -1.71 28.34 -13.52
CA VAL A 104 -2.80 28.39 -12.53
C VAL A 104 -2.21 28.43 -11.12
N ASP A 105 -2.59 29.42 -10.32
CA ASP A 105 -2.06 29.63 -8.96
C ASP A 105 -2.17 28.39 -8.08
N LEU A 106 -3.32 27.72 -8.10
CA LEU A 106 -3.60 26.60 -7.19
C LEU A 106 -4.61 25.61 -7.77
N VAL A 107 -4.23 24.33 -7.79
CA VAL A 107 -5.17 23.20 -7.95
C VAL A 107 -5.22 22.44 -6.64
N TYR A 108 -6.40 22.27 -6.06
CA TYR A 108 -6.56 21.67 -4.74
C TYR A 108 -7.84 20.85 -4.64
N GLY A 109 -7.92 19.95 -3.66
CA GLY A 109 -9.07 19.09 -3.54
C GLY A 109 -8.96 18.03 -2.46
N THR A 110 -9.84 17.03 -2.57
CA THR A 110 -9.90 15.88 -1.68
C THR A 110 -10.02 14.59 -2.49
N ILE A 111 -9.17 13.62 -2.17
CA ILE A 111 -9.24 12.23 -2.59
C ILE A 111 -10.08 11.48 -1.55
N ASP A 112 -11.09 10.75 -2.00
CA ASP A 112 -11.99 9.92 -1.19
C ASP A 112 -11.97 8.49 -1.76
N THR A 113 -11.43 7.53 -1.00
CA THR A 113 -11.35 6.13 -1.41
C THR A 113 -12.48 5.27 -0.85
N GLY A 114 -13.44 5.88 -0.14
CA GLY A 114 -14.42 5.17 0.70
C GLY A 114 -13.84 4.67 2.02
N ASN A 115 -12.56 4.28 2.04
CA ASN A 115 -11.84 3.87 3.26
C ASN A 115 -11.17 5.06 3.98
N MET A 116 -10.79 6.09 3.24
CA MET A 116 -10.16 7.30 3.81
C MET A 116 -10.40 8.54 2.94
N LYS A 117 -10.11 9.71 3.52
CA LYS A 117 -10.08 10.99 2.81
C LYS A 117 -8.72 11.67 2.98
N LYS A 118 -8.23 12.28 1.90
CA LYS A 118 -6.96 13.02 1.92
C LYS A 118 -7.03 14.29 1.07
N SER A 119 -6.69 15.42 1.67
CA SER A 119 -6.59 16.69 0.95
C SER A 119 -5.26 16.79 0.20
N PHE A 120 -5.28 17.51 -0.92
CA PHE A 120 -4.09 17.82 -1.71
C PHE A 120 -4.14 19.26 -2.21
N GLN A 121 -2.98 19.81 -2.54
CA GLN A 121 -2.82 21.11 -3.17
C GLN A 121 -1.55 21.14 -4.01
N PHE A 122 -1.62 21.74 -5.20
CA PHE A 122 -0.54 21.94 -6.14
C PHE A 122 -0.52 23.42 -6.52
N SER A 123 0.53 24.12 -6.12
CA SER A 123 0.70 25.54 -6.42
C SER A 123 1.45 25.73 -7.74
N ASN A 124 1.16 26.83 -8.43
CA ASN A 124 1.85 27.25 -9.65
C ASN A 124 1.86 26.13 -10.71
N VAL A 125 0.68 25.68 -11.12
CA VAL A 125 0.51 24.65 -12.15
C VAL A 125 0.81 25.29 -13.50
N GLY A 126 2.04 25.08 -13.98
CA GLY A 126 2.56 25.68 -15.21
C GLY A 126 1.80 25.22 -16.45
N ILE A 127 2.02 25.93 -17.56
CA ILE A 127 1.40 25.60 -18.85
C ILE A 127 1.87 24.21 -19.33
N GLY A 128 0.96 23.46 -19.94
CA GLY A 128 1.23 22.12 -20.46
C GLY A 128 1.03 21.03 -19.41
N LYS A 129 1.76 19.93 -19.54
CA LYS A 129 1.61 18.74 -18.70
C LYS A 129 2.43 18.85 -17.42
N ASN A 130 1.76 18.65 -16.29
CA ASN A 130 2.34 18.65 -14.96
C ASN A 130 1.99 17.33 -14.26
N LYS A 131 2.96 16.75 -13.56
CA LYS A 131 2.78 15.50 -12.82
C LYS A 131 3.02 15.74 -11.34
N TYR A 132 2.09 15.27 -10.51
CA TYR A 132 2.18 15.39 -9.06
C TYR A 132 1.84 14.07 -8.39
N THR A 133 2.54 13.74 -7.30
CA THR A 133 2.26 12.53 -6.52
C THR A 133 1.75 12.91 -5.14
N VAL A 134 0.61 12.34 -4.76
CA VAL A 134 0.07 12.41 -3.40
C VAL A 134 0.23 11.04 -2.75
N SER A 135 1.27 10.89 -1.95
CA SER A 135 1.54 9.66 -1.19
C SER A 135 0.70 9.57 0.07
N GLY A 136 0.69 8.40 0.72
CA GLY A 136 -0.06 8.14 1.95
C GLY A 136 -1.57 8.07 1.70
N VAL A 137 -1.93 7.43 0.59
CA VAL A 137 -3.27 6.99 0.20
C VAL A 137 -3.19 5.46 0.00
N PRO A 138 -3.06 4.67 1.08
CA PRO A 138 -2.94 3.21 1.00
C PRO A 138 -4.20 2.53 0.44
N LEU A 139 -4.01 1.46 -0.33
CA LEU A 139 -5.06 0.54 -0.74
C LEU A 139 -5.44 -0.36 0.43
N LEU A 140 -6.65 -0.18 0.96
CA LEU A 140 -7.09 -0.83 2.20
C LEU A 140 -8.07 -1.99 2.01
N THR A 141 -8.58 -2.18 0.79
CA THR A 141 -9.44 -3.29 0.39
C THR A 141 -8.97 -3.85 -0.94
N CYS A 142 -9.38 -5.06 -1.30
CA CYS A 142 -9.00 -5.72 -2.56
C CYS A 142 -9.42 -4.90 -3.78
N GLU A 143 -10.52 -4.17 -3.66
CA GLU A 143 -10.99 -3.20 -4.65
C GLU A 143 -11.49 -1.97 -3.89
N GLU A 144 -11.20 -0.78 -4.41
CA GLU A 144 -11.83 0.44 -3.91
C GLU A 144 -12.14 1.41 -5.05
N LYS A 145 -13.23 2.16 -4.85
CA LYS A 145 -13.63 3.26 -5.73
C LYS A 145 -12.98 4.54 -5.22
N ILE A 146 -12.42 5.31 -6.14
CA ILE A 146 -11.75 6.57 -5.85
C ILE A 146 -12.59 7.70 -6.45
N LYS A 147 -12.88 8.70 -5.64
CA LYS A 147 -13.54 9.94 -6.04
C LYS A 147 -12.65 11.10 -5.65
N ILE A 148 -12.30 11.93 -6.63
CA ILE A 148 -11.49 13.12 -6.46
C ILE A 148 -12.37 14.33 -6.76
N THR A 149 -12.68 15.12 -5.73
CA THR A 149 -13.31 16.43 -5.90
C THR A 149 -12.23 17.49 -5.85
N TRP A 150 -12.14 18.33 -6.88
CA TRP A 150 -11.05 19.28 -7.05
C TRP A 150 -11.52 20.62 -7.59
N TYR A 151 -10.67 21.61 -7.38
CA TYR A 151 -10.92 23.02 -7.63
C TYR A 151 -9.68 23.62 -8.28
N ALA A 152 -9.89 24.63 -9.11
CA ALA A 152 -8.83 25.43 -9.68
C ALA A 152 -9.04 26.90 -9.31
N LYS A 153 -7.96 27.53 -8.86
CA LYS A 153 -7.92 28.91 -8.41
C LYS A 153 -6.83 29.64 -9.15
N ASP A 154 -7.16 30.84 -9.60
CA ASP A 154 -6.25 31.75 -10.28
C ASP A 154 -6.65 33.21 -9.99
N GLY A 155 -5.69 34.13 -9.93
CA GLY A 155 -5.95 35.55 -9.65
C GLY A 155 -6.62 35.83 -8.30
N GLY A 156 -6.53 34.90 -7.34
CA GLY A 156 -7.15 35.01 -6.03
C GLY A 156 -8.57 34.41 -5.90
N GLU A 157 -9.21 33.99 -7.00
CA GLU A 157 -10.56 33.40 -7.00
C GLU A 157 -10.60 31.97 -7.56
N THR A 158 -11.53 31.15 -7.06
CA THR A 158 -11.77 29.81 -7.59
C THR A 158 -12.65 29.90 -8.83
N PHE A 159 -12.09 29.60 -10.01
CA PHE A 159 -12.82 29.73 -11.28
C PHE A 159 -13.60 28.46 -11.67
N GLY A 160 -13.43 27.36 -10.93
CA GLY A 160 -14.34 26.22 -11.06
C GLY A 160 -14.01 25.03 -10.17
N SER A 161 -14.82 23.99 -10.34
CA SER A 161 -14.69 22.72 -9.62
C SER A 161 -15.13 21.56 -10.50
N ALA A 162 -14.53 20.39 -10.31
CA ALA A 162 -14.91 19.17 -11.00
C ALA A 162 -14.76 17.96 -10.08
N THR A 163 -15.33 16.83 -10.51
CA THR A 163 -15.15 15.54 -9.87
C THR A 163 -14.66 14.52 -10.88
N SER A 164 -13.63 13.77 -10.51
CA SER A 164 -13.14 12.61 -11.25
C SER A 164 -13.40 11.35 -10.44
N THR A 165 -13.88 10.29 -11.09
CA THR A 165 -14.07 8.97 -10.48
C THR A 165 -13.18 7.94 -11.16
N GLY A 166 -12.95 6.84 -10.46
CA GLY A 166 -12.22 5.68 -10.96
C GLY A 166 -12.13 4.61 -9.88
N SER A 167 -11.28 3.62 -10.10
CA SER A 167 -11.03 2.57 -9.11
C SER A 167 -9.60 2.06 -9.21
N ARG A 168 -9.19 1.34 -8.17
CA ARG A 168 -7.99 0.49 -8.19
C ARG A 168 -8.28 -0.84 -7.53
N GLN A 169 -7.52 -1.86 -7.90
CA GLN A 169 -7.64 -3.21 -7.36
C GLN A 169 -6.28 -3.82 -7.08
N ILE A 170 -6.22 -4.74 -6.11
CA ILE A 170 -5.03 -5.54 -5.84
C ILE A 170 -4.63 -6.33 -7.11
N PRO A 171 -3.33 -6.49 -7.41
CA PRO A 171 -2.88 -7.35 -8.50
C PRO A 171 -3.44 -8.78 -8.36
N GLN A 172 -3.93 -9.33 -9.48
CA GLN A 172 -4.48 -10.69 -9.49
C GLN A 172 -3.46 -11.74 -9.05
N SER A 173 -2.17 -11.51 -9.31
CA SER A 173 -1.07 -12.37 -8.86
C SER A 173 -1.01 -12.48 -7.33
N LEU A 174 -1.27 -11.39 -6.60
CA LEU A 174 -1.35 -11.40 -5.14
C LEU A 174 -2.67 -12.00 -4.66
N LEU A 175 -3.79 -11.64 -5.27
CA LEU A 175 -5.10 -12.19 -4.89
C LEU A 175 -5.16 -13.72 -5.06
N ASN A 176 -4.49 -14.25 -6.08
CA ASN A 176 -4.40 -15.69 -6.34
C ASN A 176 -3.57 -16.46 -5.30
N LEU A 177 -2.79 -15.77 -4.44
CA LEU A 177 -2.12 -16.42 -3.31
C LEU A 177 -3.09 -16.72 -2.17
N TRP A 178 -4.25 -16.08 -2.14
CA TRP A 178 -5.22 -16.17 -1.05
C TRP A 178 -6.37 -17.11 -1.41
N GLY A 179 -6.88 -17.84 -0.42
CA GLY A 179 -8.03 -18.73 -0.55
C GLY A 179 -9.32 -18.04 -0.15
N GLN A 180 -10.46 -18.65 -0.47
CA GLN A 180 -11.77 -18.10 -0.08
C GLN A 180 -12.12 -18.28 1.40
N GLY A 181 -11.39 -19.16 2.11
CA GLY A 181 -11.69 -19.51 3.49
C GLY A 181 -13.15 -19.94 3.65
N SER A 182 -13.84 -19.34 4.62
CA SER A 182 -15.28 -19.51 4.85
C SER A 182 -16.12 -18.30 4.36
N PHE A 183 -15.58 -17.45 3.48
CA PHE A 183 -16.18 -16.15 3.13
C PHE A 183 -16.88 -16.14 1.76
N GLY A 184 -16.95 -17.29 1.08
CA GLY A 184 -17.56 -17.45 -0.24
C GLY A 184 -16.80 -16.77 -1.40
N SER A 185 -15.73 -16.00 -1.13
CA SER A 185 -14.78 -15.52 -2.14
C SER A 185 -13.42 -15.16 -1.54
N ARG A 186 -12.38 -15.16 -2.39
CA ARG A 186 -11.01 -14.74 -2.02
C ARG A 186 -10.97 -13.30 -1.52
N THR A 187 -11.61 -12.39 -2.26
CA THR A 187 -11.72 -10.96 -1.93
C THR A 187 -12.29 -10.76 -0.53
N LYS A 188 -13.43 -11.39 -0.21
CA LYS A 188 -14.07 -11.24 1.10
C LYS A 188 -13.21 -11.80 2.23
N CYS A 189 -12.53 -12.93 1.99
CA CYS A 189 -11.62 -13.52 2.97
C CYS A 189 -10.40 -12.64 3.24
N LEU A 190 -9.78 -12.12 2.19
CA LEU A 190 -8.60 -11.26 2.29
C LEU A 190 -8.94 -9.91 2.94
N ASP A 191 -10.04 -9.26 2.52
CA ASP A 191 -10.50 -8.01 3.14
C ASP A 191 -10.77 -8.19 4.63
N TYR A 192 -11.43 -9.29 5.01
CA TYR A 192 -11.69 -9.60 6.41
C TYR A 192 -10.38 -9.75 7.20
N HIS A 193 -9.47 -10.61 6.75
CA HIS A 193 -8.24 -10.88 7.50
C HIS A 193 -7.27 -9.70 7.50
N PHE A 194 -7.19 -8.92 6.43
CA PHE A 194 -6.43 -7.66 6.42
C PHE A 194 -7.05 -6.64 7.39
N GLY A 195 -8.38 -6.47 7.38
CA GLY A 195 -9.07 -5.57 8.29
C GLY A 195 -8.86 -5.92 9.77
N GLN A 196 -8.75 -7.21 10.09
CA GLN A 196 -8.48 -7.68 11.47
C GLN A 196 -6.99 -7.63 11.83
N HIS A 197 -6.11 -8.08 10.93
CA HIS A 197 -4.71 -8.41 11.28
C HIS A 197 -3.66 -7.51 10.61
N GLY A 198 -4.03 -6.74 9.59
CA GLY A 198 -3.09 -5.91 8.83
C GLY A 198 -2.28 -4.96 9.72
N ARG A 199 -2.96 -4.29 10.67
CA ARG A 199 -2.30 -3.42 11.65
C ARG A 199 -1.42 -4.20 12.63
N GLU A 200 -1.83 -5.40 13.03
CA GLU A 200 -1.08 -6.22 13.99
C GLU A 200 0.30 -6.61 13.46
N VAL A 201 0.37 -6.83 12.14
CA VAL A 201 1.60 -7.17 11.43
C VAL A 201 2.30 -5.95 10.85
N SER A 202 1.79 -4.74 11.11
CA SER A 202 2.35 -3.47 10.60
C SER A 202 2.38 -3.38 9.06
N ALA A 203 1.42 -4.02 8.39
CA ALA A 203 1.21 -3.82 6.96
C ALA A 203 0.48 -2.48 6.72
N SER A 204 1.02 -1.66 5.82
CA SER A 204 0.52 -0.32 5.49
C SER A 204 -0.64 -0.35 4.51
N ASN A 205 -0.69 -1.40 3.67
CA ASN A 205 -1.72 -1.62 2.67
C ASN A 205 -1.95 -3.14 2.47
N ILE A 206 -3.04 -3.49 1.78
CA ILE A 206 -3.44 -4.89 1.58
C ILE A 206 -2.46 -5.71 0.73
N CYS A 207 -1.76 -5.06 -0.21
CA CYS A 207 -0.76 -5.74 -1.06
C CYS A 207 0.46 -6.12 -0.23
N GLU A 208 0.96 -5.21 0.60
CA GLU A 208 2.05 -5.45 1.55
C GLU A 208 1.69 -6.61 2.49
N TYR A 209 0.46 -6.62 3.03
CA TYR A 209 -0.02 -7.70 3.90
C TYR A 209 0.08 -9.09 3.23
N VAL A 210 -0.35 -9.22 1.97
CA VAL A 210 -0.25 -10.49 1.23
C VAL A 210 1.21 -10.87 0.99
N ARG A 211 2.08 -9.92 0.62
CA ARG A 211 3.51 -10.18 0.42
C ARG A 211 4.19 -10.62 1.72
N MET A 212 3.82 -10.04 2.86
CA MET A 212 4.33 -10.44 4.17
C MET A 212 3.92 -11.87 4.51
N ALA A 213 2.65 -12.21 4.29
CA ALA A 213 2.14 -13.57 4.51
C ALA A 213 2.86 -14.60 3.62
N ASP A 214 3.06 -14.28 2.33
CA ASP A 214 3.80 -15.15 1.42
C ASP A 214 5.29 -15.28 1.81
N LYS A 215 5.93 -14.20 2.24
CA LYS A 215 7.32 -14.27 2.72
C LYS A 215 7.45 -15.21 3.92
N VAL A 216 6.51 -15.13 4.86
CA VAL A 216 6.45 -16.05 6.01
C VAL A 216 6.22 -17.50 5.55
N ARG A 217 5.32 -17.73 4.60
CA ARG A 217 5.12 -19.05 3.97
C ARG A 217 6.42 -19.60 3.39
N GLN A 218 7.14 -18.81 2.60
CA GLN A 218 8.42 -19.20 1.99
C GLN A 218 9.47 -19.54 3.06
N ASP A 219 9.56 -18.75 4.14
CA ASP A 219 10.50 -19.01 5.24
C ASP A 219 10.16 -20.28 6.01
N ILE A 220 8.88 -20.54 6.28
CA ILE A 220 8.41 -21.79 6.88
C ILE A 220 8.84 -23.00 6.04
N ILE A 221 8.65 -22.94 4.72
CA ILE A 221 9.06 -24.00 3.79
C ILE A 221 10.58 -24.19 3.81
N LYS A 222 11.33 -23.09 3.70
CA LYS A 222 12.80 -23.10 3.70
C LYS A 222 13.38 -23.70 4.98
N GLN A 223 12.79 -23.36 6.12
CA GLN A 223 13.20 -23.87 7.44
C GLN A 223 12.59 -25.23 7.78
N LYS A 224 11.70 -25.76 6.92
CA LYS A 224 10.99 -27.04 7.11
C LYS A 224 10.24 -27.10 8.44
N LEU A 225 9.64 -25.98 8.85
CA LEU A 225 8.87 -25.92 10.10
C LEU A 225 7.65 -26.83 9.98
N LYS A 226 7.30 -27.50 11.08
CA LYS A 226 6.11 -28.36 11.17
C LYS A 226 4.90 -27.52 11.59
N PRO A 227 3.69 -27.87 11.10
CA PRO A 227 2.49 -27.23 11.58
C PRO A 227 2.26 -27.54 13.06
N VAL A 228 1.72 -26.57 13.79
CA VAL A 228 1.38 -26.67 15.20
C VAL A 228 0.10 -27.48 15.38
N LYS A 229 -0.90 -27.24 14.53
CA LYS A 229 -2.20 -27.92 14.59
C LYS A 229 -3.00 -27.76 13.29
N PRO A 230 -3.96 -28.65 13.00
CA PRO A 230 -4.98 -28.39 11.99
C PRO A 230 -5.86 -27.19 12.41
N VAL A 231 -6.46 -26.54 11.42
CA VAL A 231 -7.42 -25.45 11.59
C VAL A 231 -8.74 -25.88 10.98
N ASP A 232 -9.77 -25.96 11.81
CA ASP A 232 -11.12 -26.31 11.36
C ASP A 232 -11.74 -25.16 10.55
N GLY A 233 -12.46 -25.49 9.49
CA GLY A 233 -13.11 -24.53 8.62
C GLY A 233 -13.63 -25.15 7.32
N GLU A 234 -14.21 -24.32 6.44
CA GLU A 234 -14.76 -24.78 5.15
C GLU A 234 -13.67 -25.20 4.17
N THR A 235 -12.49 -24.57 4.23
CA THR A 235 -11.36 -24.96 3.39
C THR A 235 -10.64 -26.15 4.03
N PRO A 236 -10.54 -27.31 3.34
CA PRO A 236 -9.88 -28.49 3.89
C PRO A 236 -8.36 -28.34 3.91
N ASN A 237 -7.69 -29.18 4.71
CA ASN A 237 -6.23 -29.28 4.80
C ASN A 237 -5.51 -27.98 5.19
N VAL A 238 -6.17 -27.13 5.98
CA VAL A 238 -5.56 -25.91 6.51
C VAL A 238 -4.86 -26.22 7.83
N TYR A 239 -3.62 -25.74 7.97
CA TYR A 239 -2.83 -25.91 9.18
C TYR A 239 -2.28 -24.58 9.67
N ARG A 240 -2.09 -24.48 10.99
CA ARG A 240 -1.43 -23.35 11.64
C ARG A 240 0.06 -23.58 11.76
N PHE A 241 0.83 -22.60 11.33
CA PHE A 241 2.26 -22.47 11.57
C PHE A 241 2.53 -21.24 12.44
N GLU A 242 3.64 -21.29 13.17
CA GLU A 242 4.14 -20.17 13.97
C GLU A 242 5.54 -19.83 13.49
N TYR A 243 5.79 -18.54 13.26
CA TYR A 243 7.05 -18.02 12.76
C TYR A 243 7.41 -16.74 13.51
N GLY A 244 8.20 -16.88 14.57
CA GLY A 244 8.45 -15.82 15.54
C GLY A 244 7.13 -15.26 16.08
N ILE A 245 6.94 -13.94 15.96
CA ILE A 245 5.72 -13.26 16.41
C ILE A 245 4.52 -13.46 15.49
N TYR A 246 4.64 -14.18 14.37
CA TYR A 246 3.55 -14.36 13.41
C TYR A 246 2.92 -15.75 13.49
N TYR A 247 1.64 -15.83 13.14
CA TYR A 247 1.01 -17.08 12.75
C TYR A 247 0.61 -17.04 11.28
N LEU A 248 0.62 -18.22 10.65
CA LEU A 248 0.15 -18.42 9.29
C LEU A 248 -0.82 -19.59 9.24
N HIS A 249 -2.00 -19.39 8.66
CA HIS A 249 -2.90 -20.46 8.26
C HIS A 249 -2.82 -20.62 6.74
N ALA A 250 -2.46 -21.82 6.27
CA ALA A 250 -2.33 -22.10 4.85
C ALA A 250 -2.76 -23.54 4.53
N VAL A 251 -3.27 -23.73 3.31
CA VAL A 251 -3.57 -25.05 2.76
C VAL A 251 -2.27 -25.82 2.54
N CYS A 252 -2.24 -27.06 2.99
CA CYS A 252 -1.05 -27.89 2.97
C CYS A 252 -1.17 -29.10 2.05
N VAL A 253 -0.03 -29.47 1.46
CA VAL A 253 0.20 -30.79 0.86
C VAL A 253 1.33 -31.45 1.65
N ASN A 254 1.09 -32.63 2.23
CA ASN A 254 2.07 -33.34 3.07
C ASN A 254 2.66 -32.47 4.20
N TYR A 255 1.82 -31.67 4.86
CA TYR A 255 2.20 -30.71 5.92
C TYR A 255 3.17 -29.60 5.49
N VAL A 256 3.28 -29.34 4.18
CA VAL A 256 4.00 -28.19 3.62
C VAL A 256 2.98 -27.16 3.16
N PRO A 257 3.09 -25.87 3.54
CA PRO A 257 2.12 -24.84 3.17
C PRO A 257 2.33 -24.38 1.72
N SER A 258 2.05 -25.27 0.76
CA SER A 258 2.24 -25.02 -0.68
C SER A 258 0.99 -24.54 -1.39
N GLY A 259 -0.16 -24.52 -0.71
CA GLY A 259 -1.44 -24.06 -1.28
C GLY A 259 -1.78 -22.61 -0.89
N ASP A 260 -3.07 -22.31 -0.99
CA ASP A 260 -3.65 -21.00 -0.70
C ASP A 260 -3.38 -20.56 0.75
N LEU A 261 -3.02 -19.28 0.91
CA LEU A 261 -3.02 -18.58 2.18
C LEU A 261 -4.46 -18.35 2.65
N ILE A 262 -4.74 -18.55 3.93
CA ILE A 262 -6.09 -18.37 4.48
C ILE A 262 -6.13 -17.23 5.49
N SER A 263 -5.12 -17.15 6.37
CA SER A 263 -5.06 -16.14 7.42
C SER A 263 -3.62 -15.89 7.83
N PHE A 264 -3.31 -14.63 8.16
CA PHE A 264 -1.99 -14.21 8.61
C PHE A 264 -2.14 -13.14 9.68
N GLY A 265 -1.40 -13.24 10.78
CA GLY A 265 -1.52 -12.26 11.85
C GLY A 265 -0.49 -12.44 12.95
N LYS A 266 -0.63 -11.67 14.03
CA LYS A 266 0.30 -11.74 15.15
C LYS A 266 -0.06 -12.90 16.09
N ASN A 267 0.94 -13.66 16.53
CA ASN A 267 0.81 -14.73 17.50
C ASN A 267 0.93 -14.19 18.93
N TYR A 268 -0.20 -13.94 19.58
CA TYR A 268 -0.22 -13.37 20.92
C TYR A 268 0.21 -14.33 22.04
N ARG A 269 0.35 -15.64 21.78
CA ARG A 269 0.87 -16.58 22.80
C ARG A 269 2.32 -16.27 23.22
N TYR A 270 3.10 -15.64 22.34
CA TYR A 270 4.45 -15.18 22.66
C TYR A 270 4.49 -14.01 23.64
N LEU A 271 3.43 -13.18 23.73
CA LEU A 271 3.43 -11.98 24.58
C LEU A 271 3.01 -12.28 26.03
N ASN A 272 2.21 -13.31 26.27
CA ASN A 272 1.79 -13.68 27.63
C ASN A 272 2.88 -14.46 28.38
N TYR A 273 3.72 -15.24 27.68
CA TYR A 273 4.88 -15.91 28.28
C TYR A 273 5.96 -14.93 28.79
N GLN A 274 5.90 -13.65 28.37
CA GLN A 274 6.82 -12.56 28.71
C GLN A 274 6.31 -11.69 29.87
N LYS A 275 5.06 -11.88 30.32
CA LYS A 275 4.52 -11.19 31.52
C LYS A 275 4.62 -12.03 32.78
N GLU A 276 4.82 -13.34 32.63
CA GLU A 276 4.85 -14.31 33.73
C GLU A 276 6.28 -14.79 34.07
N ASN A 277 7.31 -14.34 33.34
CA ASN A 277 8.73 -14.59 33.59
C ASN A 277 9.53 -13.29 33.48
#